data_AF-A0ABD2NQ30-F1
#
_entry.id   AF-A0ABD2NQ30-F1
#
_cell.length_a   1.000
_cell.length_b   1.000
_cell.length_c   1.000
_cell.angle_alpha   90.00
_cell.angle_beta   90.00
_cell.angle_gamma   90.00
#
_symmetry.space_group_name_H-M   'P 1'
#
loop_
_entity.id
_entity.type
_entity.pdbx_description
1 polymer ?
#
loop_
_entity_poly.entity_id
_entity_poly.type
_entity_poly.pdbx_seq_one_letter_code
_entity_poly.pdbx_strand_id
1 'polypeptide(L)'
;DGKRVPEITSMKIETNVANRFATTVVTSKVKNFDVEAQEVTFSVVLPETAYISGFVMEIDDEKYEAYVQKKEEARKTYDNAVASGISAGHVGYNARDSNRFTVSVNIEPE
;
A
#
# COMPACT_ATOMS: atom_id res chain seq x y z
N ASP A 1 -15.72 13.99 -22.42
CA ASP A 1 -15.81 12.88 -21.46
C ASP A 1 -14.70 12.98 -20.44
N GLY A 2 -15.08 13.42 -19.24
CA GLY A 2 -14.17 13.75 -18.16
C GLY A 2 -13.95 12.52 -17.28
N LYS A 3 -12.90 11.74 -17.60
CA LYS A 3 -12.39 10.67 -16.74
C LYS A 3 -12.06 11.26 -15.37
N ARG A 4 -12.63 10.69 -14.31
CA ARG A 4 -12.35 11.11 -12.93
C ARG A 4 -11.23 10.24 -12.42
N VAL A 5 -10.24 10.84 -11.79
CA VAL A 5 -9.16 10.09 -11.16
C VAL A 5 -9.56 9.76 -9.73
N PRO A 6 -9.04 8.68 -9.12
CA PRO A 6 -9.39 8.36 -7.76
C PRO A 6 -8.83 9.41 -6.81
N GLU A 7 -9.63 9.77 -5.82
CA GLU A 7 -9.33 10.87 -4.91
C GLU A 7 -9.06 10.35 -3.50
N ILE A 8 -8.01 10.88 -2.87
CA ILE A 8 -7.76 10.67 -1.45
C ILE A 8 -8.76 11.53 -0.67
N THR A 9 -9.74 10.89 -0.05
CA THR A 9 -10.77 11.58 0.74
C THR A 9 -10.33 11.88 2.17
N SER A 10 -9.41 11.07 2.70
CA SER A 10 -8.80 11.36 4.00
C SER A 10 -7.40 10.77 4.07
N MET A 11 -6.50 11.48 4.73
CA MET A 11 -5.19 10.99 5.11
C MET A 11 -4.94 11.36 6.56
N LYS A 12 -4.65 10.36 7.39
CA LYS A 12 -4.35 10.52 8.81
C LYS A 12 -2.99 9.92 9.10
N ILE A 13 -2.15 10.68 9.80
CA ILE A 13 -0.83 10.26 10.23
C ILE A 13 -0.76 10.47 11.73
N GLU A 14 -0.54 9.39 12.47
CA GLU A 14 -0.46 9.41 13.93
C GLU A 14 0.87 8.82 14.37
N THR A 15 1.61 9.54 15.20
CA THR A 15 2.87 9.08 15.75
C THR A 15 2.81 9.10 17.27
N ASN A 16 3.10 7.96 17.89
CA ASN A 16 3.32 7.85 19.32
C ASN A 16 4.82 7.70 19.60
N VAL A 17 5.37 8.58 20.44
CA VAL A 17 6.78 8.54 20.85
C VAL A 17 6.86 8.22 22.33
N ALA A 18 7.38 7.04 22.66
CA ALA A 18 7.53 6.57 24.03
C ALA A 18 8.78 5.68 24.17
N ASN A 19 9.48 5.77 25.31
CA ASN A 19 10.65 4.93 25.63
C ASN A 19 11.72 4.88 24.53
N ARG A 20 11.94 6.01 23.83
CA ARG A 20 12.88 6.16 22.69
C ARG A 20 12.45 5.45 21.39
N PHE A 21 11.21 4.95 21.32
CA PHE A 21 10.61 4.39 20.11
C PHE A 21 9.55 5.33 19.55
N ALA A 22 9.44 5.39 18.23
CA ALA A 22 8.38 6.08 17.50
C ALA A 22 7.56 5.06 16.72
N THR A 23 6.27 4.96 17.03
CA THR A 23 5.31 4.13 16.28
C THR A 23 4.44 5.06 15.45
N THR A 24 4.52 4.94 14.12
CA THR A 24 3.73 5.75 13.18
C THR A 24 2.70 4.89 12.48
N VAL A 25 1.44 5.32 12.52
CA VAL A 25 0.33 4.74 11.76
C VAL A 25 -0.09 5.73 10.67
N VAL A 26 -0.12 5.26 9.43
CA VAL A 26 -0.60 6.02 8.27
C VAL A 26 -1.88 5.37 7.79
N THR A 27 -2.97 6.14 7.72
CA THR A 27 -4.26 5.69 7.19
C THR A 27 -4.66 6.59 6.05
N SER A 28 -4.86 6.02 4.86
CA SER A 28 -5.30 6.74 3.66
C SER A 28 -6.60 6.12 3.16
N LYS A 29 -7.62 6.94 2.90
CA LYS A 29 -8.87 6.52 2.26
C LYS A 29 -8.92 7.09 0.85
N VAL A 30 -9.15 6.24 -0.13
CA VAL A 30 -9.22 6.59 -1.55
C VAL A 30 -10.58 6.17 -2.08
N LYS A 31 -11.19 6.99 -2.93
CA LYS A 31 -12.45 6.69 -3.62
C LYS A 31 -12.28 6.83 -5.12
N ASN A 32 -12.85 5.90 -5.86
CA ASN A 32 -12.95 5.98 -7.32
C ASN A 32 -14.35 6.48 -7.69
N PHE A 33 -14.46 7.73 -8.15
CA PHE A 33 -15.72 8.34 -8.60
C PHE A 33 -15.97 8.18 -10.10
N ASP A 34 -15.13 7.41 -10.80
CA ASP A 34 -15.31 7.07 -12.20
C ASP A 34 -16.23 5.85 -12.34
N VAL A 35 -16.75 5.63 -13.54
CA VAL A 35 -17.60 4.48 -13.89
C VAL A 35 -16.79 3.22 -14.25
N GLU A 36 -15.48 3.36 -14.39
CA GLU A 36 -14.54 2.26 -14.67
C GLU A 36 -13.62 2.03 -13.47
N ALA A 37 -13.21 0.77 -13.26
CA ALA A 37 -12.19 0.44 -12.27
C ALA A 37 -10.84 1.10 -12.63
N GLN A 38 -10.11 1.54 -11.61
CA GLN A 38 -8.85 2.27 -11.79
C GLN A 38 -7.79 1.80 -10.81
N GLU A 39 -6.55 1.71 -11.28
CA GLU A 39 -5.39 1.38 -10.45
C GLU A 39 -4.98 2.60 -9.62
N VAL A 40 -4.80 2.38 -8.31
CA VAL A 40 -4.27 3.35 -7.36
C VAL A 40 -3.03 2.81 -6.70
N THR A 41 -2.09 3.71 -6.41
CA THR A 41 -0.83 3.36 -5.76
C THR A 41 -0.70 4.12 -4.44
N PHE A 42 -0.62 3.38 -3.34
CA PHE A 42 -0.18 3.89 -2.05
C PHE A 42 1.35 3.84 -2.00
N SER A 43 2.01 4.97 -1.74
CA SER A 43 3.47 5.02 -1.60
C SER A 43 3.89 5.90 -0.43
N VAL A 44 4.80 5.40 0.40
CA VAL A 44 5.38 6.13 1.53
C VAL A 44 6.89 5.96 1.54
N VAL A 45 7.60 7.02 1.95
CA VAL A 45 9.04 6.97 2.18
C VAL A 45 9.27 6.80 3.67
N LEU A 46 9.95 5.72 4.03
CA LEU A 46 10.37 5.44 5.38
C LEU A 46 11.73 6.11 5.69
N PRO A 47 11.98 6.49 6.96
CA PRO A 47 13.33 6.73 7.43
C PRO A 47 14.19 5.46 7.32
N GLU A 48 15.51 5.62 7.14
CA GLU A 48 16.45 4.48 7.03
C GLU A 48 16.44 3.56 8.26
N THR A 49 16.10 4.12 9.43
CA THR A 49 16.06 3.41 10.70
C THR A 49 14.68 2.84 11.04
N ALA A 50 13.68 3.06 10.18
CA ALA A 50 12.33 2.58 10.39
C ALA A 50 12.06 1.30 9.59
N TYR A 51 11.22 0.44 10.15
CA TYR A 51 10.70 -0.75 9.48
C TYR A 51 9.17 -0.75 9.52
N ILE A 52 8.55 -1.46 8.58
CA ILE A 52 7.11 -1.67 8.56
C ILE A 52 6.79 -2.86 9.44
N SER A 53 5.96 -2.65 10.46
CA SER A 53 5.50 -3.71 11.35
C SER A 53 4.24 -4.43 10.84
N GLY A 54 3.50 -3.82 9.91
CA GLY A 54 2.29 -4.41 9.32
C GLY A 54 1.65 -3.48 8.31
N PHE A 55 0.85 -4.05 7.41
CA PHE A 55 0.06 -3.31 6.44
C PHE A 55 -1.28 -4.03 6.25
N VAL A 56 -2.36 -3.25 6.31
CA VAL A 56 -3.72 -3.74 6.09
C VAL A 56 -4.40 -2.83 5.08
N MET A 57 -4.99 -3.44 4.07
CA MET A 57 -5.84 -2.78 3.10
C MET A 57 -7.29 -3.22 3.36
N GLU A 58 -8.23 -2.31 3.19
CA GLU A 58 -9.66 -2.58 3.33
C GLU A 58 -10.35 -2.13 2.05
N ILE A 59 -11.03 -3.06 1.37
CA ILE A 59 -11.77 -2.85 0.11
C ILE A 59 -13.13 -3.50 0.31
N ASP A 60 -14.22 -2.78 0.09
CA ASP A 60 -15.60 -3.30 0.24
C ASP A 60 -15.83 -4.04 1.58
N ASP A 61 -15.34 -3.46 2.68
CA ASP A 61 -15.34 -4.02 4.05
C ASP A 61 -14.53 -5.33 4.23
N GLU A 62 -13.86 -5.83 3.18
CA GLU A 62 -12.93 -6.95 3.26
C GLU A 62 -11.50 -6.49 3.55
N LYS A 63 -10.88 -7.13 4.56
CA LYS A 63 -9.52 -6.81 4.99
C LYS A 63 -8.50 -7.73 4.36
N TYR A 64 -7.53 -7.12 3.69
CA TYR A 64 -6.39 -7.76 3.07
C TYR A 64 -5.15 -7.40 3.89
N GLU A 65 -4.73 -8.33 4.76
CA GLU A 65 -3.46 -8.19 5.48
C GLU A 65 -2.31 -8.56 4.55
N ALA A 66 -1.47 -7.58 4.20
CA ALA A 66 -0.26 -7.89 3.44
C ALA A 66 0.82 -8.39 4.41
N TYR A 67 1.29 -9.61 4.19
CA TYR A 67 2.51 -10.10 4.82
C TYR A 67 3.70 -9.30 4.26
N VAL A 68 4.19 -8.33 5.03
CA VAL A 68 5.36 -7.52 4.67
C VAL A 68 6.62 -8.36 4.87
N GLN A 69 6.91 -9.25 3.92
CA GLN A 69 8.12 -10.05 3.89
C GLN A 69 9.30 -9.26 3.32
N LYS A 70 10.52 -9.63 3.71
CA LYS A 70 11.74 -9.00 3.22
C LYS A 70 11.86 -9.20 1.70
N LYS A 71 12.42 -8.19 1.02
CA LYS A 71 12.55 -7.96 -0.43
C LYS A 71 12.70 -9.20 -1.34
N GLU A 72 13.43 -10.24 -0.94
CA GLU A 72 13.64 -11.42 -1.78
C GLU A 72 12.44 -12.39 -1.79
N GLU A 73 11.73 -12.52 -0.67
CA GLU A 73 10.59 -13.42 -0.54
C GLU A 73 9.32 -12.81 -1.13
N ALA A 74 9.14 -11.48 -0.97
CA ALA A 74 7.99 -10.75 -1.51
C ALA A 74 7.96 -10.74 -3.06
N ARG A 75 9.12 -10.59 -3.72
CA ARG A 75 9.19 -10.61 -5.20
C ARG A 75 8.80 -11.98 -5.75
N LYS A 76 9.27 -13.06 -5.13
CA LYS A 76 8.99 -14.43 -5.57
C LYS A 76 7.50 -14.79 -5.41
N THR A 77 6.88 -14.34 -4.33
CA THR A 77 5.45 -14.54 -4.07
C THR A 77 4.57 -13.70 -5.01
N TYR A 78 4.96 -12.45 -5.32
CA TYR A 78 4.29 -11.63 -6.32
C TYR A 78 4.36 -12.24 -7.72
N ASP A 79 5.56 -12.65 -8.17
CA ASP A 79 5.75 -13.26 -9.49
C ASP A 79 4.90 -14.55 -9.64
N ASN A 80 4.76 -15.33 -8.56
CA ASN A 80 3.92 -16.53 -8.54
C ASN A 80 2.41 -16.21 -8.51
N ALA A 81 1.98 -15.16 -7.81
CA ALA A 81 0.57 -14.78 -7.71
C ALA A 81 0.05 -14.15 -9.01
N VAL A 82 0.86 -13.31 -9.67
CA VAL A 82 0.57 -12.76 -11.00
C VAL A 82 0.49 -13.88 -12.04
N ALA A 83 1.40 -14.86 -11.99
CA ALA A 83 1.33 -16.04 -12.85
C ALA A 83 0.08 -16.91 -12.60
N SER A 84 -0.56 -16.78 -11.43
CA SER A 84 -1.76 -17.54 -11.04
C SER A 84 -3.06 -16.76 -11.20
N GLY A 85 -3.01 -15.52 -11.73
CA GLY A 85 -4.21 -14.69 -11.98
C GLY A 85 -4.86 -14.09 -10.71
N ILE A 86 -4.15 -14.04 -9.59
CA ILE A 86 -4.62 -13.46 -8.32
C ILE A 86 -4.10 -12.02 -8.24
N SER A 87 -4.97 -11.06 -7.89
CA SER A 87 -4.58 -9.68 -7.60
C SER A 87 -3.58 -9.66 -6.45
N ALA A 88 -2.36 -9.19 -6.70
CA ALA A 88 -1.26 -9.20 -5.74
C ALA A 88 -0.60 -7.83 -5.67
N GLY A 89 -0.34 -7.34 -4.45
CA GLY A 89 0.44 -6.12 -4.24
C GLY A 89 1.94 -6.40 -4.27
N HIS A 90 2.71 -5.70 -5.12
CA HIS A 90 4.16 -5.79 -5.15
C HIS A 90 4.80 -4.81 -4.14
N VAL A 91 5.60 -5.31 -3.20
CA VAL A 91 6.41 -4.46 -2.29
C VAL A 91 7.88 -4.56 -2.67
N GLY A 92 8.40 -3.56 -3.38
CA GLY A 92 9.78 -3.50 -3.86
C GLY A 92 10.62 -2.40 -3.20
N TYR A 93 11.81 -2.75 -2.71
CA TYR A 93 12.80 -1.83 -2.12
C TYR A 93 13.95 -1.57 -3.13
N ASN A 94 14.12 -0.34 -3.67
CA ASN A 94 15.19 -0.05 -4.65
C ASN A 94 16.50 0.41 -4.01
N ALA A 95 17.66 -0.02 -4.51
CA ALA A 95 18.99 0.14 -3.87
C ALA A 95 19.59 1.56 -3.89
N ARG A 96 18.86 2.57 -4.39
CA ARG A 96 19.20 4.00 -4.26
C ARG A 96 18.13 4.82 -3.51
N ASP A 97 16.95 4.23 -3.29
CA ASP A 97 15.77 4.77 -2.59
C ASP A 97 15.21 3.66 -1.69
N SER A 98 16.07 3.08 -0.85
CA SER A 98 15.82 1.81 -0.16
C SER A 98 14.84 1.92 1.00
N ASN A 99 14.00 2.94 1.04
CA ASN A 99 13.01 3.10 2.09
C ASN A 99 11.62 3.40 1.53
N ARG A 100 11.40 3.30 0.22
CA ARG A 100 10.05 3.50 -0.33
C ARG A 100 9.25 2.21 -0.22
N PHE A 101 8.12 2.27 0.45
CA PHE A 101 7.09 1.24 0.44
C PHE A 101 5.99 1.64 -0.52
N THR A 102 5.60 0.71 -1.39
CA THR A 102 4.62 0.95 -2.43
C THR A 102 3.68 -0.25 -2.50
N VAL A 103 2.39 0.01 -2.65
CA VAL A 103 1.35 -1.00 -2.88
C VAL A 103 0.41 -0.44 -3.93
N SER A 104 0.15 -1.21 -4.98
CA SER A 104 -0.79 -0.85 -6.04
C SER A 104 -1.99 -1.80 -5.99
N VAL A 105 -3.17 -1.27 -6.23
CA VAL A 105 -4.44 -2.00 -6.20
C VAL A 105 -5.41 -1.42 -7.22
N ASN A 106 -6.22 -2.27 -7.83
CA ASN A 106 -7.33 -1.84 -8.68
C ASN A 106 -8.58 -1.66 -7.81
N ILE A 107 -9.20 -0.48 -7.86
CA ILE A 107 -10.41 -0.16 -7.10
C ILE A 107 -11.61 0.01 -8.03
N GLU A 108 -12.71 -0.64 -7.67
CA GLU A 108 -13.97 -0.55 -8.40
C GLU A 108 -14.63 0.84 -8.20
N PRO A 109 -15.52 1.25 -9.11
CA PRO A 109 -16.39 2.42 -8.96
C PRO A 109 -17.18 2.41 -7.64
N GLU A 110 -17.26 3.56 -6.96
CA GLU A 110 -18.17 3.79 -5.82
C GLU A 110 -19.45 4.55 -6.23
#